data_AF-G7MYL0-F1
#
_entry.id   AF-G7MYL0-F1
#
_cell.length_a   1.000
_cell.length_b   1.000
_cell.length_c   1.000
_cell.angle_alpha   90.00
_cell.angle_beta   90.00
_cell.angle_gamma   90.00
#
_symmetry.space_group_name_H-M   'P 1'
#
loop_
_entity.id
_entity.type
_entity.pdbx_description
1 polymer ?
#
loop_
_entity_poly.entity_id
_entity_poly.type
_entity_poly.pdbx_seq_one_letter_code
_entity_poly.pdbx_strand_id
1 'polypeptide(L)'
;MALRYPMAVGLNKGHKVTKNVSKPRHSRRRGRQSKHTKFVRDMIREVCGFIPYELRAMGLLKVSKEKRALKFIKKRVGTHIRAKRKQEELSKVRAAMRKAAAKKDWAPSPALSLK
;
A
#
# COMPACT_ATOMS: atom_id res chain seq x y z
N MET A 1 30.43 -24.26 -31.43
CA MET A 1 29.40 -23.30 -30.98
C MET A 1 28.46 -23.03 -32.16
N ALA A 2 27.14 -23.18 -32.02
CA ALA A 2 26.21 -23.10 -33.16
C ALA A 2 25.91 -21.64 -33.58
N LEU A 3 25.86 -21.38 -34.88
CA LEU A 3 25.51 -20.07 -35.46
C LEU A 3 24.03 -19.74 -35.17
N ARG A 4 23.78 -18.56 -34.57
CA ARG A 4 22.42 -18.06 -34.25
C ARG A 4 22.00 -16.92 -35.17
N TYR A 5 21.34 -17.28 -36.26
CA TYR A 5 20.78 -16.33 -37.22
C TYR A 5 19.60 -15.53 -36.63
N PRO A 6 19.43 -14.25 -37.02
CA PRO A 6 18.20 -13.52 -36.73
C PRO A 6 17.04 -14.17 -37.48
N MET A 7 16.03 -14.64 -36.75
CA MET A 7 14.87 -15.31 -37.31
C MET A 7 13.64 -14.39 -37.24
N ALA A 8 12.73 -14.51 -38.20
CA ALA A 8 11.45 -13.78 -38.17
C ALA A 8 10.44 -14.38 -37.18
N VAL A 9 10.68 -15.62 -36.73
CA VAL A 9 9.82 -16.39 -35.82
C VAL A 9 10.61 -16.88 -34.60
N GLY A 10 9.90 -17.20 -33.52
CA GLY A 10 10.48 -17.60 -32.23
C GLY A 10 10.56 -16.46 -31.20
N LEU A 11 11.10 -16.76 -30.01
CA LEU A 11 11.14 -15.84 -28.88
C LEU A 11 12.05 -14.61 -29.12
N ASN A 12 13.22 -14.85 -29.74
CA ASN A 12 14.20 -13.81 -30.05
C ASN A 12 14.09 -13.35 -31.51
N LYS A 13 12.85 -13.19 -31.97
CA LYS A 13 12.55 -12.82 -33.35
C LYS A 13 12.75 -11.32 -33.59
N GLY A 14 12.88 -10.98 -34.87
CA GLY A 14 13.01 -9.62 -35.34
C GLY A 14 14.45 -9.18 -35.52
N HIS A 15 14.60 -7.95 -36.02
CA HIS A 15 15.92 -7.39 -36.29
C HIS A 15 16.63 -7.02 -34.98
N LYS A 16 17.87 -7.48 -34.83
CA LYS A 16 18.69 -7.23 -33.63
C LYS A 16 19.16 -5.77 -33.65
N VAL A 17 18.42 -4.91 -32.97
CA VAL A 17 18.76 -3.48 -32.80
C VAL A 17 19.20 -3.21 -31.36
N THR A 18 20.23 -2.39 -31.19
CA THR A 18 20.63 -1.83 -29.89
C THR A 18 19.60 -0.78 -29.44
N LYS A 19 18.87 -1.05 -28.35
CA LYS A 19 17.84 -0.11 -27.86
C LYS A 19 18.49 1.11 -27.21
N ASN A 20 18.07 2.31 -27.63
CA ASN A 20 18.42 3.56 -26.97
C ASN A 20 17.52 3.78 -25.73
N VAL A 21 18.13 3.89 -24.55
CA VAL A 21 17.44 4.17 -23.28
C VAL A 21 17.30 5.67 -23.06
N SER A 22 16.20 6.23 -23.58
CA SER A 22 15.82 7.63 -23.35
C SER A 22 15.20 7.87 -21.96
N LYS A 23 15.32 9.11 -21.47
CA LYS A 23 14.67 9.54 -20.22
C LYS A 23 13.15 9.40 -20.33
N PRO A 24 12.47 8.77 -19.34
CA PRO A 24 11.01 8.68 -19.36
C PRO A 24 10.34 10.05 -19.40
N ARG A 25 9.34 10.20 -20.27
CA ARG A 25 8.53 11.44 -20.40
C ARG A 25 7.91 11.83 -19.06
N HIS A 26 7.78 13.14 -18.84
CA HIS A 26 7.21 13.68 -17.59
C HIS A 26 5.78 13.18 -17.34
N SER A 27 4.96 12.97 -18.38
CA SER A 27 3.60 12.45 -18.26
C SER A 27 3.51 11.09 -17.53
N ARG A 28 4.54 10.25 -17.63
CA ARG A 28 4.62 8.95 -16.92
C ARG A 28 4.82 9.10 -15.41
N ARG A 29 5.14 10.29 -14.91
CA ARG A 29 5.32 10.58 -13.47
C ARG A 29 4.00 10.85 -12.75
N ARG A 30 2.89 11.02 -13.47
CA ARG A 30 1.56 11.27 -12.89
C ARG A 30 1.18 10.12 -11.95
N GLY A 31 0.71 10.46 -10.75
CA GLY A 31 0.30 9.48 -9.72
C GLY A 31 1.36 9.14 -8.68
N ARG A 32 2.61 9.61 -8.84
CA ARG A 32 3.62 9.53 -7.77
C ARG A 32 3.25 10.45 -6.61
N GLN A 33 3.41 9.95 -5.39
CA GLN A 33 3.17 10.72 -4.18
C GLN A 33 4.37 11.64 -3.89
N SER A 34 4.12 12.93 -3.73
CA SER A 34 5.12 13.92 -3.29
C SER A 34 5.12 14.05 -1.76
N LYS A 35 6.19 14.62 -1.18
CA LYS A 35 6.28 14.88 0.27
C LYS A 35 5.11 15.72 0.78
N HIS A 36 4.79 16.81 0.06
CA HIS A 36 3.68 17.70 0.39
C HIS A 36 2.32 16.99 0.31
N THR A 37 2.03 16.26 -0.77
CA THR A 37 0.75 15.55 -0.91
C THR A 37 0.57 14.43 0.10
N LYS A 38 1.66 13.80 0.58
CA LYS A 38 1.60 12.85 1.69
C LYS A 38 1.21 13.53 2.99
N PHE A 39 1.91 14.60 3.35
CA PHE A 39 1.64 15.36 4.57
C PHE A 39 0.17 15.84 4.65
N VAL A 40 -0.33 16.43 3.57
CA VAL A 40 -1.73 16.90 3.50
C VAL A 40 -2.73 15.74 3.65
N ARG A 41 -2.47 14.58 3.02
CA ARG A 41 -3.35 13.41 3.14
C ARG A 41 -3.34 12.79 4.53
N ASP A 42 -2.19 12.76 5.19
CA ASP A 42 -2.05 12.21 6.54
C ASP A 42 -2.79 13.12 7.54
N MET A 43 -2.65 14.45 7.42
CA MET A 43 -3.39 15.45 8.21
C MET A 43 -4.92 15.31 8.05
N ILE A 44 -5.43 15.21 6.82
CA ILE A 44 -6.87 15.04 6.57
C ILE A 44 -7.41 13.75 7.18
N ARG A 45 -6.62 12.66 7.16
CA ARG A 45 -7.04 11.39 7.76
C ARG A 45 -7.14 11.44 9.27
N GLU A 46 -6.30 12.23 9.92
CA GLU A 46 -6.37 12.47 11.35
C GLU A 46 -7.64 13.25 11.73
N VAL A 47 -7.96 14.29 10.97
CA VAL A 47 -9.15 15.14 11.21
C VAL A 47 -10.46 14.42 10.89
N CYS A 48 -10.56 13.78 9.72
CA CYS A 48 -11.81 13.17 9.26
C CYS A 48 -12.02 11.73 9.76
N GLY A 49 -10.96 11.02 10.17
CA GLY A 49 -11.04 9.64 10.62
C GLY A 49 -11.38 8.62 9.52
N PHE A 50 -11.98 7.49 9.93
CA PHE A 50 -12.32 6.36 9.06
C PHE A 50 -13.80 6.27 8.74
N ILE A 51 -14.12 5.82 7.53
CA ILE A 51 -15.50 5.64 7.06
C ILE A 51 -16.09 4.35 7.67
N PRO A 52 -17.43 4.22 7.87
CA PRO A 52 -18.03 3.04 8.51
C PRO A 52 -17.64 1.66 7.92
N TYR A 53 -17.43 1.56 6.60
CA TYR A 53 -16.99 0.30 6.00
C TYR A 53 -15.52 -0.03 6.32
N GLU A 54 -14.68 0.99 6.51
CA GLU A 54 -13.26 0.84 6.88
C GLU A 54 -13.14 0.40 8.34
N LEU A 55 -13.95 0.97 9.24
CA LEU A 55 -14.07 0.53 10.63
C LEU A 55 -14.49 -0.94 10.73
N ARG A 56 -15.53 -1.35 9.98
CA ARG A 56 -15.97 -2.75 9.94
C ARG A 56 -14.89 -3.70 9.39
N ALA A 57 -14.15 -3.27 8.37
CA ALA A 57 -13.03 -4.05 7.83
C ALA A 57 -11.88 -4.17 8.84
N MET A 58 -11.56 -3.11 9.58
CA MET A 58 -10.57 -3.12 10.66
C MET A 58 -11.00 -4.06 11.82
N GLY A 59 -12.30 -4.11 12.12
CA GLY A 59 -12.87 -5.08 13.07
C GLY A 59 -12.70 -6.53 12.61
N LEU A 60 -12.92 -6.83 11.33
CA LEU A 60 -12.67 -8.17 10.77
C LEU A 60 -11.18 -8.55 10.78
N LEU A 61 -10.29 -7.58 10.51
CA LEU A 61 -8.85 -7.75 10.65
C LEU A 61 -8.44 -7.90 12.13
N LYS A 62 -9.30 -7.55 13.09
CA LYS A 62 -9.06 -7.78 14.53
C LYS A 62 -9.14 -9.21 14.95
N VAL A 63 -10.08 -9.94 14.37
CA VAL A 63 -10.33 -11.35 14.64
C VAL A 63 -9.52 -12.24 13.68
N SER A 64 -8.51 -11.68 13.01
CA SER A 64 -7.66 -12.38 12.01
C SER A 64 -8.43 -13.06 10.88
N LYS A 65 -9.66 -12.60 10.56
CA LYS A 65 -10.51 -13.15 9.48
C LYS A 65 -10.23 -12.45 8.14
N GLU A 66 -9.00 -12.55 7.64
CA GLU A 66 -8.52 -11.80 6.48
C GLU A 66 -9.28 -12.09 5.19
N LYS A 67 -9.56 -13.37 4.89
CA LYS A 67 -10.33 -13.77 3.70
C LYS A 67 -11.75 -13.18 3.71
N ARG A 68 -12.36 -13.07 4.89
CA ARG A 68 -13.67 -12.44 5.07
C ARG A 68 -13.59 -10.92 4.93
N ALA A 69 -12.54 -10.29 5.45
CA ALA A 69 -12.27 -8.87 5.27
C ALA A 69 -12.10 -8.52 3.78
N LEU A 70 -11.30 -9.30 3.05
CA LEU A 70 -11.10 -9.13 1.61
C LEU A 70 -12.41 -9.26 0.82
N LYS A 71 -13.23 -10.28 1.10
CA LYS A 71 -14.55 -10.43 0.47
C LYS A 71 -15.47 -9.24 0.75
N PHE A 72 -15.45 -8.73 1.98
CA PHE A 72 -16.25 -7.56 2.36
C PHE A 72 -15.79 -6.28 1.64
N ILE A 73 -14.49 -6.01 1.63
CA ILE A 73 -13.92 -4.83 0.93
C ILE A 73 -14.17 -4.96 -0.58
N LYS A 74 -13.99 -6.15 -1.17
CA LYS A 74 -14.29 -6.38 -2.59
C LYS A 74 -15.75 -6.08 -2.92
N LYS A 75 -16.70 -6.47 -2.06
CA LYS A 75 -18.13 -6.13 -2.26
C LYS A 75 -18.41 -4.62 -2.21
N ARG A 76 -17.56 -3.81 -1.56
CA ARG A 76 -17.71 -2.35 -1.47
C ARG A 76 -16.93 -1.59 -2.55
N VAL A 77 -15.70 -2.01 -2.84
CA VAL A 77 -14.76 -1.31 -3.74
C VAL A 77 -14.81 -1.87 -5.19
N GLY A 78 -15.33 -3.08 -5.38
CA GLY A 78 -15.54 -3.74 -6.66
C GLY A 78 -14.42 -4.71 -7.05
N THR A 79 -13.24 -4.19 -7.38
CA THR A 79 -12.16 -5.03 -7.95
C THR A 79 -11.21 -5.60 -6.90
N HIS A 80 -10.63 -6.76 -7.19
CA HIS A 80 -9.74 -7.46 -6.27
C HIS A 80 -8.42 -6.70 -6.00
N ILE A 81 -7.85 -6.06 -7.02
CA ILE A 81 -6.61 -5.28 -6.88
C ILE A 81 -6.81 -4.09 -5.94
N ARG A 82 -7.94 -3.37 -6.08
CA ARG A 82 -8.27 -2.25 -5.18
C ARG A 82 -8.58 -2.74 -3.77
N ALA A 83 -9.27 -3.87 -3.64
CA ALA A 83 -9.57 -4.47 -2.35
C ALA A 83 -8.31 -4.88 -1.58
N LYS A 84 -7.34 -5.53 -2.25
CA LYS A 84 -6.03 -5.85 -1.67
C LYS A 84 -5.29 -4.61 -1.20
N ARG A 85 -5.22 -3.57 -2.05
CA ARG A 85 -4.60 -2.29 -1.69
C ARG A 85 -5.23 -1.67 -0.44
N LYS A 86 -6.57 -1.71 -0.34
CA LYS A 86 -7.30 -1.20 0.83
C LYS A 86 -7.11 -2.06 2.07
N GLN A 87 -7.04 -3.38 1.93
CA GLN A 87 -6.76 -4.28 3.06
C GLN A 87 -5.35 -4.05 3.61
N GLU A 88 -4.34 -3.92 2.75
CA GLU A 88 -2.96 -3.62 3.15
C GLU A 88 -2.86 -2.26 3.86
N GLU A 89 -3.60 -1.26 3.39
CA GLU A 89 -3.68 0.05 4.03
C GLU A 89 -4.22 -0.06 5.47
N LEU A 90 -5.35 -0.76 5.65
CA LEU A 90 -5.95 -0.95 6.98
C LEU A 90 -5.09 -1.82 7.90
N SER A 91 -4.37 -2.80 7.34
CA SER A 91 -3.41 -3.61 8.09
C SER A 91 -2.24 -2.76 8.62
N LYS A 92 -1.70 -1.85 7.79
CA LYS A 92 -0.65 -0.90 8.21
C LYS A 92 -1.12 0.04 9.30
N VAL A 93 -2.33 0.59 9.18
CA VAL A 93 -2.93 1.43 10.23
C VAL A 93 -3.01 0.66 11.55
N ARG A 94 -3.54 -0.56 11.52
CA ARG A 94 -3.65 -1.42 12.71
C ARG A 94 -2.29 -1.71 13.34
N ALA A 95 -1.27 -2.00 12.54
CA ALA A 95 0.08 -2.23 13.04
C ALA A 95 0.66 -0.97 13.71
N ALA A 96 0.43 0.22 13.13
CA ALA A 96 0.83 1.48 13.73
C ALA A 96 0.12 1.75 15.07
N MET A 97 -1.19 1.48 15.15
CA MET A 97 -1.95 1.61 16.40
C MET A 97 -1.43 0.68 17.50
N ARG A 98 -1.11 -0.57 17.15
CA ARG A 98 -0.49 -1.53 18.10
C ARG A 98 0.86 -1.05 18.61
N LYS A 99 1.71 -0.52 17.72
CA LYS A 99 3.02 0.03 18.09
C LYS A 99 2.89 1.26 18.99
N ALA A 100 1.93 2.14 18.72
CA ALA A 100 1.66 3.31 19.54
C ALA A 100 1.14 2.92 20.94
N ALA A 101 0.25 1.94 21.03
CA ALA A 101 -0.24 1.41 22.31
C ALA A 101 0.92 0.81 23.14
N ALA A 102 1.74 -0.06 22.56
CA ALA A 102 2.87 -0.66 23.26
C ALA A 102 3.88 0.36 23.80
N LYS A 103 4.10 1.49 23.11
CA LYS A 103 4.96 2.57 23.61
C LYS A 103 4.32 3.32 24.79
N LYS A 104 2.99 3.45 24.82
CA LYS A 104 2.27 4.06 25.94
C LYS A 104 2.39 3.22 27.20
N ASP A 105 2.32 1.90 27.06
CA ASP A 105 2.41 0.95 28.19
C ASP A 105 3.84 0.87 28.77
N TRP A 106 4.86 1.23 27.98
CA TRP A 106 6.28 1.27 28.40
C TRP A 106 6.69 2.59 29.08
N ALA A 107 5.99 3.70 28.84
CA ALA A 107 6.29 4.96 29.50
C ALA A 107 5.69 4.93 30.93
N PRO A 108 6.50 4.85 32.00
CA PRO A 108 5.96 4.94 33.34
C PRO A 108 5.31 6.31 33.49
N SER A 109 4.09 6.34 34.02
CA SER A 109 3.38 7.56 34.38
C SER A 109 4.32 8.52 35.13
N PRO A 110 4.32 9.84 34.84
CA PRO A 110 5.11 10.83 35.59
C PRO A 110 4.56 11.07 37.02
N ALA A 111 3.95 10.05 37.64
CA ALA A 111 3.26 10.14 38.93
C ALA A 111 4.11 9.60 40.11
N LEU A 112 5.42 9.46 39.94
CA LEU A 112 6.34 8.99 41.01
C LEU A 112 7.49 9.97 41.28
N SER A 113 7.36 11.25 40.92
CA SER A 113 8.39 12.25 41.22
C SER A 113 8.13 13.12 42.46
N LEU A 114 7.04 12.94 43.22
CA LEU A 114 6.77 13.72 44.44
C LEU A 114 5.92 12.92 45.43
N LYS A 115 6.59 12.11 46.25
CA LYS A 115 6.39 11.91 47.70
C LYS A 115 7.31 10.79 48.18
#